data_AF-A0A8S3WWG6-F1
#
_entry.id   AF-A0A8S3WWG6-F1
#
_cell.length_a   1.000
_cell.length_b   1.000
_cell.length_c   1.000
_cell.angle_alpha   90.00
_cell.angle_beta   90.00
_cell.angle_gamma   90.00
#
_symmetry.space_group_name_H-M   'P 1'
#
loop_
_entity.id
_entity.type
_entity.pdbx_description
1 polymer ?
#
loop_
_entity_poly.entity_id
_entity_poly.type
_entity_poly.pdbx_seq_one_letter_code
_entity_poly.pdbx_strand_id
1 'polypeptide(L)'
;MGDTVEISTWPDHQNVFYEITSSALVFFVKSSRNAVIGLSKTPYPNTCDYWIVISNHPHSYIKRGIEPRKKVHTPGILSAEEYRKFWISWNGSFIRLGRGDDSTPIIVYANKVPGLNYITFDVRTRRARNPVHWKFELPPMLNKPKLKTLMGGEPQWLPADHQLPDGAIIGGYEKEALYIIRAPHRGSLTPGKFVPSLGLGFIPWGGEANEKSEFEVLCGYNCIWVPSRVNKIPVGAVVGGYSEDDGREQLYVGRAAHEGHLIPGKVQPSHKVCYIPYNNKEIAKSSYEILIVPNSNTCYANKFFVYDIEIESGSESESDESDNDTSGEFYNDSDNDRVYYEDDIE
;
A
#
# COMPACT_ATOMS: atom_id res chain seq x y z
N MET A 1 -0.55 12.48 22.30
CA MET A 1 -1.05 11.38 23.16
C MET A 1 -2.32 10.86 22.51
N GLY A 2 -2.68 9.59 22.70
CA GLY A 2 -3.93 9.06 22.15
C GLY A 2 -5.15 9.64 22.88
N ASP A 3 -6.28 9.71 22.20
CA ASP A 3 -7.53 10.16 22.84
C ASP A 3 -8.02 9.08 23.81
N THR A 4 -8.32 9.50 25.05
CA THR A 4 -8.90 8.62 26.05
C THR A 4 -10.39 8.47 25.79
N VAL A 5 -10.80 7.28 25.36
CA VAL A 5 -12.19 6.94 25.10
C VAL A 5 -12.81 6.35 26.37
N GLU A 6 -13.91 6.95 26.84
CA GLU A 6 -14.73 6.41 27.94
C GLU A 6 -16.11 6.01 27.42
N ILE A 7 -16.46 4.73 27.57
CA ILE A 7 -17.74 4.17 27.11
C ILE A 7 -18.40 3.32 28.19
N SER A 8 -19.72 3.13 28.05
CA SER A 8 -20.49 2.19 28.88
C SER A 8 -21.24 1.21 27.98
N THR A 9 -20.96 -0.08 28.11
CA THR A 9 -21.63 -1.12 27.33
C THR A 9 -22.73 -1.77 28.16
N TRP A 10 -23.92 -1.90 27.58
CA TRP A 10 -25.09 -2.52 28.20
C TRP A 10 -25.42 -3.85 27.50
N PRO A 11 -26.08 -4.81 28.18
CA PRO A 11 -26.32 -6.15 27.63
C PRO A 11 -27.15 -6.24 26.35
N ASP A 12 -27.90 -5.18 26.03
CA ASP A 12 -28.75 -5.07 24.84
C ASP A 12 -28.21 -4.09 23.80
N HIS A 13 -27.00 -3.53 24.00
CA HIS A 13 -26.34 -2.70 23.00
C HIS A 13 -25.80 -3.55 21.84
N GLN A 14 -25.76 -2.96 20.64
CA GLN A 14 -25.00 -3.52 19.53
C GLN A 14 -23.50 -3.36 19.79
N ASN A 15 -22.71 -4.32 19.29
CA ASN A 15 -21.26 -4.32 19.41
C ASN A 15 -20.65 -3.24 18.50
N VAL A 16 -20.02 -2.23 19.12
CA VAL A 16 -19.20 -1.24 18.41
C VAL A 16 -17.78 -1.76 18.32
N PHE A 17 -17.25 -1.84 17.09
CA PHE A 17 -15.89 -2.26 16.83
C PHE A 17 -14.95 -1.06 16.68
N TYR A 18 -13.75 -1.19 17.22
CA TYR A 18 -12.67 -0.21 17.11
C TYR A 18 -11.47 -0.88 16.43
N GLU A 19 -10.85 -0.20 15.47
CA GLU A 19 -9.62 -0.68 14.82
C GLU A 19 -8.40 -0.38 15.70
N ILE A 20 -7.57 -1.39 15.97
CA ILE A 20 -6.37 -1.34 16.82
C ILE A 20 -5.19 -1.97 16.07
N THR A 21 -4.42 -1.13 15.37
CA THR A 21 -3.26 -1.55 14.56
C THR A 21 -2.03 -1.97 15.40
N SER A 22 -1.96 -1.56 16.67
CA SER A 22 -0.85 -1.85 17.59
C SER A 22 -0.76 -3.32 18.06
N SER A 23 -1.77 -4.14 17.78
CA SER A 23 -1.92 -5.51 18.33
C SER A 23 -1.87 -5.60 19.87
N ALA A 24 -2.14 -4.50 20.55
CA ALA A 24 -2.17 -4.39 22.01
C ALA A 24 -3.03 -3.21 22.47
N LEU A 25 -3.70 -3.36 23.60
CA LEU A 25 -4.53 -2.31 24.22
C LEU A 25 -4.36 -2.30 25.74
N VAL A 26 -4.17 -1.10 26.29
CA VAL A 26 -4.31 -0.83 27.73
C VAL A 26 -5.70 -0.25 27.96
N PHE A 27 -6.41 -0.78 28.95
CA PHE A 27 -7.78 -0.40 29.25
C PHE A 27 -8.09 -0.52 30.74
N PHE A 28 -9.14 0.16 31.18
CA PHE A 28 -9.62 0.15 32.55
C PHE A 28 -11.08 -0.31 32.57
N VAL A 29 -11.43 -1.16 33.53
CA VAL A 29 -12.80 -1.69 33.71
C VAL A 29 -13.33 -1.32 35.09
N LYS A 30 -14.58 -0.87 35.12
CA LYS A 30 -15.41 -0.83 36.34
C LYS A 30 -16.69 -1.64 36.09
N SER A 31 -16.87 -2.73 36.84
CA SER A 31 -18.05 -3.60 36.77
C SER A 31 -18.21 -4.50 38.00
N SER A 32 -19.46 -4.72 38.39
CA SER A 32 -19.84 -5.68 39.44
C SER A 32 -19.78 -7.16 39.02
N ARG A 33 -19.62 -7.51 37.73
CA ARG A 33 -19.79 -8.89 37.24
C ARG A 33 -18.75 -9.38 36.23
N ASN A 34 -19.05 -9.23 34.94
CA ASN A 34 -18.33 -9.80 33.82
C ASN A 34 -18.08 -8.71 32.80
N ALA A 35 -16.83 -8.52 32.40
CA ALA A 35 -16.42 -7.64 31.32
C ALA A 35 -15.92 -8.50 30.16
N VAL A 36 -16.44 -8.28 28.95
CA VAL A 36 -16.10 -9.06 27.74
C VAL A 36 -15.39 -8.17 26.75
N ILE A 37 -14.33 -8.73 26.16
CA ILE A 37 -13.67 -8.20 24.99
C ILE A 37 -13.77 -9.23 23.87
N GLY A 38 -14.30 -8.82 22.72
CA GLY A 38 -14.19 -9.56 21.47
C GLY A 38 -12.98 -9.07 20.69
N LEU A 39 -12.18 -9.97 20.12
CA LEU A 39 -11.20 -9.65 19.07
C LEU A 39 -11.65 -10.31 17.76
N SER A 40 -11.51 -9.60 16.65
CA SER A 40 -11.81 -10.13 15.33
C SER A 40 -10.93 -9.60 14.21
N LYS A 41 -10.88 -10.36 13.11
CA LYS A 41 -10.30 -9.92 11.83
C LYS A 41 -11.18 -8.89 11.10
N THR A 42 -12.48 -8.87 11.34
CA THR A 42 -13.45 -8.03 10.61
C THR A 42 -14.50 -7.43 11.55
N PRO A 43 -15.05 -6.24 11.26
CA PRO A 43 -15.97 -5.52 12.16
C PRO A 43 -17.42 -6.04 12.12
N TYR A 44 -17.65 -7.31 11.75
CA TYR A 44 -19.01 -7.84 11.57
C TYR A 44 -19.72 -8.12 12.92
N PRO A 45 -21.00 -7.73 13.06
CA PRO A 45 -21.77 -8.02 14.26
C PRO A 45 -21.84 -9.52 14.58
N ASN A 46 -21.59 -9.86 15.84
CA ASN A 46 -21.72 -11.19 16.45
C ASN A 46 -20.66 -12.26 16.08
N THR A 47 -19.70 -11.99 15.20
CA THR A 47 -18.74 -13.00 14.71
C THR A 47 -17.31 -12.85 15.21
N CYS A 48 -17.08 -12.37 16.44
CA CYS A 48 -15.71 -12.23 16.95
C CYS A 48 -15.01 -13.59 17.08
N ASP A 49 -13.82 -13.68 16.48
CA ASP A 49 -12.94 -14.86 16.49
C ASP A 49 -12.63 -15.32 17.93
N TYR A 50 -12.25 -14.37 18.77
CA TYR A 50 -11.87 -14.60 20.16
C TYR A 50 -12.74 -13.82 21.13
N TRP A 51 -13.06 -14.48 22.25
CA TRP A 51 -13.75 -13.87 23.38
C TRP A 51 -12.90 -14.00 24.63
N ILE A 52 -12.42 -12.86 25.11
CA ILE A 52 -11.71 -12.69 26.37
C ILE A 52 -12.74 -12.23 27.39
N VAL A 53 -12.81 -12.89 28.54
CA VAL A 53 -13.79 -12.55 29.56
C VAL A 53 -13.13 -12.46 30.92
N ILE A 54 -13.24 -11.29 31.52
CA ILE A 54 -12.79 -10.97 32.88
C ILE A 54 -14.02 -11.10 33.78
N SER A 55 -13.96 -11.91 34.83
CA SER A 55 -15.16 -12.39 35.53
C SER A 55 -14.91 -12.70 37.00
N ASN A 56 -15.66 -12.05 37.89
CA ASN A 56 -15.66 -12.34 39.32
C ASN A 56 -16.32 -13.70 39.68
N HIS A 57 -16.99 -14.37 38.73
CA HIS A 57 -17.58 -15.70 38.93
C HIS A 57 -16.69 -16.82 38.37
N PRO A 58 -15.96 -17.54 39.23
CA PRO A 58 -14.68 -17.12 39.80
C PRO A 58 -13.51 -17.31 38.82
N HIS A 59 -13.79 -17.47 37.52
CA HIS A 59 -12.80 -17.68 36.48
C HIS A 59 -12.97 -16.71 35.32
N SER A 60 -11.90 -15.98 35.02
CA SER A 60 -11.66 -15.31 33.75
C SER A 60 -11.17 -16.33 32.72
N TYR A 61 -11.45 -16.12 31.44
CA TYR A 61 -11.02 -17.04 30.39
C TYR A 61 -10.91 -16.41 29.00
N ILE A 62 -10.16 -17.09 28.13
CA ILE A 62 -10.13 -16.84 26.68
C ILE A 62 -10.70 -18.07 25.95
N LYS A 63 -11.54 -17.86 24.94
CA LYS A 63 -12.07 -18.91 24.04
C LYS A 63 -12.02 -18.46 22.57
N ARG A 64 -11.98 -19.43 21.64
CA ARG A 64 -12.14 -19.25 20.19
C ARG A 64 -13.31 -20.10 19.70
N GLY A 65 -14.36 -19.51 19.12
CA GLY A 65 -15.54 -20.26 18.65
C GLY A 65 -16.05 -21.33 19.64
N ILE A 66 -16.00 -22.60 19.21
CA ILE A 66 -16.36 -23.81 19.98
C ILE A 66 -15.20 -24.48 20.73
N GLU A 67 -13.96 -23.97 20.61
CA GLU A 67 -12.78 -24.58 21.25
C GLU A 67 -12.80 -24.49 22.79
N PRO A 68 -12.11 -25.41 23.49
CA PRO A 68 -11.99 -25.36 24.94
C PRO A 68 -11.44 -24.02 25.44
N ARG A 69 -12.09 -23.50 26.49
CA ARG A 69 -11.79 -22.21 27.11
C ARG A 69 -10.61 -22.36 28.06
N LYS A 70 -9.57 -21.54 27.92
CA LYS A 70 -8.47 -21.48 28.91
C LYS A 70 -8.94 -20.64 30.11
N LYS A 71 -9.34 -21.32 31.19
CA LYS A 71 -9.82 -20.69 32.43
C LYS A 71 -8.68 -20.45 33.42
N VAL A 72 -8.72 -19.33 34.14
CA VAL A 72 -7.80 -19.01 35.24
C VAL A 72 -8.60 -18.45 36.42
N HIS A 73 -8.34 -18.98 37.62
CA HIS A 73 -9.03 -18.57 38.84
C HIS A 73 -8.65 -17.13 39.20
N THR A 74 -9.64 -16.25 39.26
CA THR A 74 -9.45 -14.78 39.33
C THR A 74 -10.56 -14.13 40.17
N PRO A 75 -10.74 -14.54 41.44
CA PRO A 75 -11.76 -13.98 42.32
C PRO A 75 -11.49 -12.51 42.60
N GLY A 76 -12.55 -11.69 42.62
CA GLY A 76 -12.45 -10.26 42.95
C GLY A 76 -11.52 -9.45 42.03
N ILE A 77 -11.33 -9.89 40.78
CA ILE A 77 -10.47 -9.20 39.80
C ILE A 77 -11.09 -7.86 39.34
N LEU A 78 -12.41 -7.79 39.20
CA LEU A 78 -13.17 -6.58 38.89
C LEU A 78 -13.76 -5.92 40.15
N SER A 79 -13.95 -4.60 40.12
CA SER A 79 -14.67 -3.83 41.14
C SER A 79 -15.84 -3.05 40.53
N ALA A 80 -16.90 -2.87 41.30
CA ALA A 80 -18.04 -2.02 40.95
C ALA A 80 -17.79 -0.53 41.26
N GLU A 81 -16.88 -0.24 42.18
CA GLU A 81 -16.66 1.10 42.75
C GLU A 81 -15.54 1.86 42.03
N GLU A 82 -14.48 1.15 41.64
CA GLU A 82 -13.25 1.71 41.06
C GLU A 82 -12.95 1.16 39.66
N TYR A 83 -12.25 1.96 38.86
CA TYR A 83 -11.67 1.53 37.60
C TYR A 83 -10.38 0.76 37.84
N ARG A 84 -10.29 -0.47 37.30
CA ARG A 84 -9.09 -1.31 37.40
C ARG A 84 -8.40 -1.45 36.06
N LYS A 85 -7.09 -1.20 36.05
CA LYS A 85 -6.23 -1.27 34.87
C LYS A 85 -5.96 -2.72 34.45
N PHE A 86 -6.02 -2.95 33.15
CA PHE A 86 -5.68 -4.20 32.47
C PHE A 86 -4.95 -3.90 31.17
N TRP A 87 -4.29 -4.92 30.64
CA TRP A 87 -3.70 -4.88 29.32
C TRP A 87 -3.98 -6.18 28.58
N ILE A 88 -4.18 -6.08 27.27
CA ILE A 88 -4.21 -7.21 26.36
C ILE A 88 -3.19 -7.00 25.24
N SER A 89 -2.57 -8.09 24.80
CA SER A 89 -1.76 -8.10 23.58
C SER A 89 -1.96 -9.40 22.85
N TRP A 90 -2.17 -9.31 21.54
CA TRP A 90 -2.31 -10.44 20.62
C TRP A 90 -1.19 -10.45 19.56
N ASN A 91 -0.09 -9.75 19.85
CA ASN A 91 1.09 -9.72 19.00
C ASN A 91 1.76 -11.11 18.94
N GLY A 92 2.04 -11.55 17.70
CA GLY A 92 2.56 -12.88 17.37
C GLY A 92 1.56 -13.99 17.66
N SER A 93 2.08 -15.19 17.93
CA SER A 93 1.29 -16.42 18.05
C SER A 93 0.51 -16.58 19.37
N PHE A 94 0.32 -15.51 20.16
CA PHE A 94 -0.32 -15.60 21.48
C PHE A 94 -1.15 -14.37 21.85
N ILE A 95 -2.37 -14.61 22.33
CA ILE A 95 -3.21 -13.63 23.03
C ILE A 95 -2.88 -13.71 24.52
N ARG A 96 -2.59 -12.56 25.12
CA ARG A 96 -2.20 -12.39 26.52
C ARG A 96 -3.11 -11.36 27.18
N LEU A 97 -3.52 -11.63 28.41
CA LEU A 97 -4.26 -10.72 29.29
C LEU A 97 -3.47 -10.56 30.59
N GLY A 98 -3.17 -9.34 31.00
CA GLY A 98 -2.58 -9.00 32.30
C GLY A 98 -3.34 -7.87 33.01
N ARG A 99 -2.88 -7.52 34.21
CA ARG A 99 -3.53 -6.57 35.13
C ARG A 99 -2.52 -5.53 35.63
N GLY A 100 -2.98 -4.31 35.84
CA GLY A 100 -2.12 -3.22 36.34
C GLY A 100 -0.93 -2.99 35.42
N ASP A 101 0.23 -2.90 36.03
CA ASP A 101 1.54 -2.81 35.38
C ASP A 101 2.33 -4.13 35.48
N ASP A 102 1.68 -5.23 35.91
CA ASP A 102 2.28 -6.56 36.00
C ASP A 102 2.69 -7.03 34.59
N SER A 103 3.98 -7.25 34.36
CA SER A 103 4.52 -7.76 33.08
C SER A 103 4.16 -9.23 32.83
N THR A 104 3.73 -9.95 33.87
CA THR A 104 3.34 -11.36 33.80
C THR A 104 1.86 -11.48 33.42
N PRO A 105 1.51 -12.12 32.29
CA PRO A 105 0.12 -12.30 31.91
C PRO A 105 -0.61 -13.27 32.84
N ILE A 106 -1.84 -12.91 33.21
CA ILE A 106 -2.80 -13.77 33.94
C ILE A 106 -3.24 -14.93 33.06
N ILE A 107 -3.51 -14.66 31.77
CA ILE A 107 -3.93 -15.68 30.80
C ILE A 107 -3.10 -15.57 29.54
N VAL A 108 -2.58 -16.70 29.07
CA VAL A 108 -1.95 -16.86 27.76
C VAL A 108 -2.75 -17.90 26.96
N TYR A 109 -3.09 -17.55 25.72
CA TYR A 109 -3.84 -18.39 24.78
C TYR A 109 -3.15 -18.36 23.41
N ALA A 110 -3.12 -19.46 22.67
CA ALA A 110 -2.50 -19.50 21.35
C ALA A 110 -3.33 -18.72 20.32
N ASN A 111 -2.73 -17.72 19.68
CA ASN A 111 -3.32 -17.07 18.52
C ASN A 111 -3.14 -17.96 17.29
N LYS A 112 -4.25 -18.25 16.62
CA LYS A 112 -4.36 -19.07 15.40
C LYS A 112 -4.95 -18.25 14.23
N VAL A 113 -5.24 -16.97 14.44
CA VAL A 113 -5.84 -16.07 13.44
C VAL A 113 -4.89 -14.86 13.24
N PRO A 114 -4.23 -14.75 12.08
CA PRO A 114 -3.44 -13.57 11.75
C PRO A 114 -4.35 -12.39 11.40
N GLY A 115 -3.87 -11.16 11.61
CA GLY A 115 -4.60 -9.94 11.23
C GLY A 115 -5.84 -9.63 12.07
N LEU A 116 -5.81 -9.94 13.37
CA LEU A 116 -6.84 -9.46 14.30
C LEU A 116 -6.66 -7.94 14.50
N ASN A 117 -7.44 -7.14 13.79
CA ASN A 117 -7.34 -5.67 13.84
C ASN A 117 -8.48 -5.02 14.61
N TYR A 118 -9.57 -5.72 14.91
CA TYR A 118 -10.77 -5.14 15.51
C TYR A 118 -11.02 -5.63 16.93
N ILE A 119 -11.38 -4.72 17.82
CA ILE A 119 -11.81 -4.99 19.20
C ILE A 119 -13.25 -4.51 19.43
N THR A 120 -14.04 -5.26 20.20
CA THR A 120 -15.36 -4.82 20.69
C THR A 120 -15.49 -5.09 22.19
N PHE A 121 -16.37 -4.36 22.86
CA PHE A 121 -16.61 -4.42 24.30
C PHE A 121 -18.06 -4.83 24.58
N ASP A 122 -18.28 -5.83 25.45
CA ASP A 122 -19.58 -6.49 25.64
C ASP A 122 -19.81 -6.93 27.10
N VAL A 123 -21.05 -7.30 27.43
CA VAL A 123 -21.50 -7.79 28.74
C VAL A 123 -22.10 -9.19 28.57
N ARG A 124 -21.39 -10.24 29.00
CA ARG A 124 -21.67 -11.67 28.69
C ARG A 124 -23.01 -12.27 29.17
N THR A 125 -24.00 -11.48 29.56
CA THR A 125 -25.30 -12.00 29.98
C THR A 125 -26.40 -10.95 29.79
N ARG A 126 -27.35 -11.27 28.90
CA ARG A 126 -28.65 -10.58 28.74
C ARG A 126 -29.56 -10.65 29.98
N ARG A 127 -29.07 -11.19 31.11
CA ARG A 127 -29.71 -11.16 32.43
C ARG A 127 -29.01 -10.20 33.40
N ALA A 128 -27.93 -9.52 32.99
CA ALA A 128 -27.41 -8.38 33.74
C ALA A 128 -28.35 -7.18 33.54
N ARG A 129 -28.45 -6.32 34.56
CA ARG A 129 -29.14 -5.02 34.48
C ARG A 129 -28.17 -3.84 34.67
N ASN A 130 -26.88 -4.14 34.78
CA ASN A 130 -25.82 -3.18 35.08
C ASN A 130 -24.86 -3.15 33.87
N PRO A 131 -24.41 -1.95 33.45
CA PRO A 131 -23.42 -1.83 32.39
C PRO A 131 -22.02 -2.28 32.85
N VAL A 132 -21.12 -2.38 31.89
CA VAL A 132 -19.67 -2.35 32.12
C VAL A 132 -19.16 -1.00 31.66
N HIS A 133 -18.41 -0.30 32.50
CA HIS A 133 -17.77 0.95 32.13
C HIS A 133 -16.31 0.69 31.75
N TRP A 134 -15.87 1.30 30.66
CA TRP A 134 -14.55 1.12 30.08
C TRP A 134 -13.87 2.47 29.87
N LYS A 135 -12.56 2.52 30.12
CA LYS A 135 -11.68 3.56 29.57
C LYS A 135 -10.56 2.91 28.81
N PHE A 136 -10.20 3.41 27.64
CA PHE A 136 -9.03 2.94 26.90
C PHE A 136 -8.45 4.04 26.03
N GLU A 137 -7.16 3.95 25.76
CA GLU A 137 -6.48 4.84 24.83
C GLU A 137 -6.52 4.20 23.44
N LEU A 138 -7.18 4.87 22.49
CA LEU A 138 -6.99 4.49 21.10
C LEU A 138 -5.59 4.91 20.65
N PRO A 139 -4.91 4.12 19.78
CA PRO A 139 -3.73 4.63 19.11
C PRO A 139 -4.11 5.94 18.39
N PRO A 140 -3.25 6.99 18.42
CA PRO A 140 -3.57 8.22 17.73
C PRO A 140 -3.80 7.91 16.25
N MET A 141 -4.83 8.51 15.66
CA MET A 141 -5.06 8.43 14.22
C MET A 141 -3.83 9.02 13.51
N LEU A 142 -2.95 8.14 13.05
CA LEU A 142 -1.89 8.50 12.12
C LEU A 142 -2.60 8.86 10.82
N ASN A 143 -2.86 10.15 10.64
CA ASN A 143 -3.29 10.70 9.37
C ASN A 143 -2.31 10.19 8.31
N LYS A 144 -2.75 9.21 7.50
CA LYS A 144 -1.99 8.75 6.34
C LYS A 144 -1.62 10.02 5.58
N PRO A 145 -0.33 10.35 5.39
CA PRO A 145 0.04 11.60 4.75
C PRO A 145 -0.65 11.60 3.40
N LYS A 146 -1.43 12.66 3.10
CA LYS A 146 -2.07 12.80 1.80
C LYS A 146 -0.96 12.86 0.76
N LEU A 147 -0.71 11.72 0.11
CA LEU A 147 0.23 11.62 -0.99
C LEU A 147 -0.24 12.64 -2.02
N LYS A 148 0.59 13.65 -2.30
CA LYS A 148 0.29 14.60 -3.38
C LYS A 148 0.32 13.81 -4.68
N THR A 149 -0.85 13.60 -5.27
CA THR A 149 -0.95 13.18 -6.67
C THR A 149 -0.26 14.25 -7.52
N LEU A 150 0.91 13.93 -8.06
CA LEU A 150 1.65 14.80 -8.96
C LEU A 150 0.93 14.81 -10.32
N MET A 151 -0.06 15.69 -10.45
CA MET A 151 -0.67 16.05 -11.74
C MET A 151 0.43 16.65 -12.63
N GLY A 152 0.71 16.02 -13.77
CA GLY A 152 1.77 16.46 -14.69
C GLY A 152 3.18 15.99 -14.31
N GLY A 153 3.38 14.67 -14.16
CA GLY A 153 4.68 14.07 -13.83
C GLY A 153 5.26 13.14 -14.89
N GLU A 154 4.72 13.16 -16.11
CA GLU A 154 5.24 12.37 -17.25
C GLU A 154 6.65 12.85 -17.67
N PRO A 155 7.52 11.95 -18.15
CA PRO A 155 8.85 12.33 -18.60
C PRO A 155 8.78 13.25 -19.83
N GLN A 156 9.20 14.49 -19.64
CA GLN A 156 9.29 15.53 -20.66
C GLN A 156 10.75 15.85 -20.98
N TRP A 157 11.00 16.23 -22.23
CA TRP A 157 12.32 16.66 -22.69
C TRP A 157 12.39 18.18 -22.66
N LEU A 158 13.36 18.73 -21.91
CA LEU A 158 13.54 20.18 -21.73
C LEU A 158 14.95 20.58 -22.21
N PRO A 159 15.13 21.73 -22.87
CA PRO A 159 16.46 22.22 -23.26
C PRO A 159 17.31 22.55 -22.02
N ALA A 160 18.62 22.29 -22.11
CA ALA A 160 19.57 22.60 -21.06
C ALA A 160 20.22 23.98 -21.28
N ASP A 161 19.54 25.05 -20.88
CA ASP A 161 20.03 26.43 -21.00
C ASP A 161 21.10 26.75 -19.93
N HIS A 162 22.28 26.12 -20.04
CA HIS A 162 23.46 26.25 -19.17
C HIS A 162 23.28 25.82 -17.70
N GLN A 163 22.07 25.48 -17.27
CA GLN A 163 21.75 24.91 -15.96
C GLN A 163 20.82 23.71 -16.11
N LEU A 164 20.94 22.70 -15.25
CA LEU A 164 20.03 21.56 -15.23
C LEU A 164 18.61 22.01 -14.83
N PRO A 165 17.55 21.67 -15.59
CA PRO A 165 16.18 22.00 -15.23
C PRO A 165 15.71 21.26 -13.97
N ASP A 166 14.75 21.87 -13.26
CA ASP A 166 14.10 21.23 -12.12
C ASP A 166 13.44 19.90 -12.52
N GLY A 167 13.64 18.87 -11.70
CA GLY A 167 13.13 17.52 -11.97
C GLY A 167 13.93 16.70 -12.99
N ALA A 168 15.13 17.14 -13.38
CA ALA A 168 16.05 16.35 -14.20
C ALA A 168 16.31 14.95 -13.60
N ILE A 169 16.11 13.90 -14.42
CA ILE A 169 16.17 12.52 -13.97
C ILE A 169 17.61 12.02 -13.94
N ILE A 170 18.03 11.51 -12.79
CA ILE A 170 19.31 10.82 -12.61
C ILE A 170 19.22 9.45 -13.30
N GLY A 171 19.94 9.31 -14.41
CA GLY A 171 20.01 8.09 -15.21
C GLY A 171 20.99 7.06 -14.68
N GLY A 172 22.00 7.49 -13.91
CA GLY A 172 23.05 6.62 -13.43
C GLY A 172 24.13 7.33 -12.62
N TYR A 173 25.28 6.67 -12.47
CA TYR A 173 26.39 7.15 -11.66
C TYR A 173 27.73 6.63 -12.21
N GLU A 174 28.71 7.53 -12.37
CA GLU A 174 30.11 7.22 -12.68
C GLU A 174 31.02 7.71 -11.53
N LYS A 175 31.57 8.92 -11.64
CA LYS A 175 32.25 9.64 -10.54
C LYS A 175 31.32 10.63 -9.84
N GLU A 176 30.19 10.91 -10.47
CA GLU A 176 29.12 11.83 -10.07
C GLU A 176 27.78 11.30 -10.62
N ALA A 177 26.67 11.95 -10.24
CA ALA A 177 25.36 11.65 -10.77
C ALA A 177 25.28 12.00 -12.27
N LEU A 178 24.83 11.04 -13.08
CA LEU A 178 24.64 11.21 -14.52
C LEU A 178 23.18 11.49 -14.82
N TYR A 179 22.93 12.49 -15.64
CA TYR A 179 21.56 12.85 -16.05
C TYR A 179 21.25 12.30 -17.43
N ILE A 180 19.98 11.97 -17.66
CA ILE A 180 19.50 11.45 -18.94
C ILE A 180 19.34 12.61 -19.91
N ILE A 181 19.96 12.50 -21.08
CA ILE A 181 19.82 13.48 -22.17
C ILE A 181 19.45 12.82 -23.49
N ARG A 182 19.04 13.62 -24.47
CA ARG A 182 19.07 13.27 -25.90
C ARG A 182 19.65 14.42 -26.71
N ALA A 183 20.28 14.10 -27.84
CA ALA A 183 20.85 15.10 -28.73
C ALA A 183 20.78 14.65 -30.20
N PRO A 184 20.64 15.61 -31.16
CA PRO A 184 20.67 15.30 -32.57
C PRO A 184 22.10 14.99 -33.05
N HIS A 185 22.27 13.93 -33.85
CA HIS A 185 23.54 13.52 -34.43
C HIS A 185 23.34 12.77 -35.75
N ARG A 186 23.90 13.31 -36.86
CA ARG A 186 23.93 12.68 -38.21
C ARG A 186 22.59 12.08 -38.68
N GLY A 187 21.47 12.74 -38.37
CA GLY A 187 20.13 12.30 -38.75
C GLY A 187 19.36 11.54 -37.67
N SER A 188 20.05 10.97 -36.66
CA SER A 188 19.45 10.39 -35.47
C SER A 188 19.17 11.44 -34.38
N LEU A 189 18.15 11.20 -33.56
CA LEU A 189 17.99 11.79 -32.24
C LEU A 189 18.32 10.69 -31.21
N THR A 190 19.45 10.79 -30.52
CA THR A 190 19.98 9.70 -29.69
C THR A 190 20.01 10.08 -28.20
N PRO A 191 19.50 9.22 -27.29
CA PRO A 191 19.67 9.40 -25.85
C PRO A 191 21.07 8.98 -25.33
N GLY A 192 21.52 9.63 -24.25
CA GLY A 192 22.85 9.46 -23.67
C GLY A 192 22.96 9.99 -22.24
N LYS A 193 24.18 10.36 -21.83
CA LYS A 193 24.50 10.85 -20.47
C LYS A 193 24.96 12.31 -20.48
N PHE A 194 24.58 13.07 -19.47
CA PHE A 194 25.19 14.37 -19.14
C PHE A 194 26.05 14.27 -17.89
N VAL A 195 27.20 14.95 -17.94
CA VAL A 195 28.22 14.98 -16.88
C VAL A 195 28.31 16.41 -16.33
N PRO A 196 27.70 16.70 -15.16
CA PRO A 196 27.64 18.06 -14.61
C PRO A 196 29.01 18.75 -14.44
N SER A 197 30.04 18.04 -13.95
CA SER A 197 31.37 18.62 -13.75
C SER A 197 32.07 19.08 -15.04
N LEU A 198 31.67 18.52 -16.19
CA LEU A 198 32.18 18.91 -17.50
C LEU A 198 31.28 19.91 -18.23
N GLY A 199 30.01 20.03 -17.83
CA GLY A 199 29.00 20.79 -18.59
C GLY A 199 28.67 20.19 -19.96
N LEU A 200 28.95 18.89 -20.17
CA LEU A 200 28.90 18.24 -21.48
C LEU A 200 28.02 16.99 -21.50
N GLY A 201 27.30 16.82 -22.60
CA GLY A 201 26.59 15.61 -22.96
C GLY A 201 27.46 14.65 -23.77
N PHE A 202 27.20 13.35 -23.62
CA PHE A 202 27.81 12.29 -24.42
C PHE A 202 26.74 11.33 -24.92
N ILE A 203 26.73 11.06 -26.21
CA ILE A 203 25.81 10.13 -26.86
C ILE A 203 26.56 8.99 -27.57
N PRO A 204 26.06 7.75 -27.52
CA PRO A 204 26.65 6.62 -28.25
C PRO A 204 26.19 6.63 -29.72
N TRP A 205 27.11 6.76 -30.68
CA TRP A 205 26.78 6.65 -32.11
C TRP A 205 27.99 6.22 -32.96
N GLY A 206 27.79 5.27 -33.87
CA GLY A 206 28.78 4.89 -34.91
C GLY A 206 30.06 4.26 -34.38
N GLY A 207 30.04 3.59 -33.22
CA GLY A 207 31.22 3.05 -32.55
C GLY A 207 31.88 4.00 -31.54
N GLU A 208 31.48 5.27 -31.50
CA GLU A 208 32.12 6.32 -30.70
C GLU A 208 31.16 6.95 -29.67
N ALA A 209 31.70 7.47 -28.58
CA ALA A 209 30.96 8.35 -27.68
C ALA A 209 31.18 9.79 -28.14
N ASN A 210 30.12 10.41 -28.66
CA ASN A 210 30.15 11.72 -29.28
C ASN A 210 29.75 12.81 -28.27
N GLU A 211 30.62 13.81 -28.11
CA GLU A 211 30.39 14.97 -27.25
C GLU A 211 29.30 15.91 -27.80
N LYS A 212 28.54 16.53 -26.90
CA LYS A 212 27.43 17.44 -27.20
C LYS A 212 27.36 18.59 -26.20
N SER A 213 27.44 19.81 -26.71
CA SER A 213 27.12 21.05 -25.99
C SER A 213 25.62 21.38 -26.01
N GLU A 214 24.91 20.97 -27.07
CA GLU A 214 23.46 21.17 -27.24
C GLU A 214 22.72 19.84 -27.09
N PHE A 215 21.80 19.78 -26.13
CA PHE A 215 21.01 18.59 -25.80
C PHE A 215 19.75 18.96 -25.00
N GLU A 216 18.79 18.05 -24.98
CA GLU A 216 17.63 18.11 -24.09
C GLU A 216 17.81 17.14 -22.93
N VAL A 217 17.40 17.52 -21.73
CA VAL A 217 17.42 16.72 -20.49
C VAL A 217 16.04 16.11 -20.28
N LEU A 218 16.00 14.85 -19.84
CA LEU A 218 14.74 14.22 -19.44
C LEU A 218 14.38 14.62 -18.01
N CYS A 219 13.22 15.22 -17.83
CA CYS A 219 12.71 15.71 -16.56
C CYS A 219 11.35 15.06 -16.24
N GLY A 220 11.11 14.69 -14.99
CA GLY A 220 9.86 14.04 -14.58
C GLY A 220 10.03 13.11 -13.37
N TYR A 221 8.93 12.47 -12.95
CA TYR A 221 8.90 11.72 -11.68
C TYR A 221 8.19 10.36 -11.77
N ASN A 222 7.30 10.16 -12.75
CA ASN A 222 6.44 8.97 -12.85
C ASN A 222 7.06 7.84 -13.68
N CYS A 223 8.35 7.55 -13.47
CA CYS A 223 9.10 6.57 -14.23
C CYS A 223 9.89 5.59 -13.36
N ILE A 224 9.97 4.33 -13.79
CA ILE A 224 10.73 3.28 -13.11
C ILE A 224 11.70 2.58 -14.06
N TRP A 225 12.81 2.09 -13.51
CA TRP A 225 13.79 1.30 -14.24
C TRP A 225 13.44 -0.17 -14.16
N VAL A 226 13.31 -0.82 -15.31
CA VAL A 226 12.96 -2.25 -15.42
C VAL A 226 14.11 -2.98 -16.13
N PRO A 227 14.75 -3.98 -15.48
CA PRO A 227 15.69 -4.86 -16.13
C PRO A 227 15.05 -5.53 -17.35
N SER A 228 15.67 -5.38 -18.51
CA SER A 228 15.25 -6.05 -19.74
C SER A 228 16.36 -6.93 -20.29
N ARG A 229 15.94 -8.03 -20.92
CA ARG A 229 16.81 -9.00 -21.56
C ARG A 229 16.17 -9.38 -22.89
N VAL A 230 16.82 -9.00 -23.99
CA VAL A 230 16.64 -9.52 -25.37
C VAL A 230 15.21 -9.42 -25.95
N ASN A 231 15.09 -8.66 -27.05
CA ASN A 231 13.94 -8.61 -27.98
C ASN A 231 12.57 -8.15 -27.44
N LYS A 232 12.41 -7.88 -26.15
CA LYS A 232 11.14 -7.37 -25.59
C LYS A 232 11.33 -5.99 -24.97
N ILE A 233 10.85 -4.98 -25.68
CA ILE A 233 10.66 -3.64 -25.11
C ILE A 233 9.35 -3.67 -24.29
N PRO A 234 9.38 -3.30 -22.99
CA PRO A 234 8.19 -3.26 -22.16
C PRO A 234 7.22 -2.16 -22.61
N VAL A 235 5.92 -2.37 -22.38
CA VAL A 235 4.90 -1.34 -22.61
C VAL A 235 5.19 -0.13 -21.71
N GLY A 236 5.02 1.07 -22.26
CA GLY A 236 5.34 2.32 -21.55
C GLY A 236 6.82 2.70 -21.54
N ALA A 237 7.70 2.01 -22.29
CA ALA A 237 9.10 2.41 -22.44
C ALA A 237 9.26 3.84 -22.96
N VAL A 238 10.12 4.63 -22.31
CA VAL A 238 10.35 6.04 -22.65
C VAL A 238 11.15 6.14 -23.95
N VAL A 239 10.53 6.74 -24.97
CA VAL A 239 11.19 7.03 -26.26
C VAL A 239 12.20 8.16 -26.07
N GLY A 240 13.47 7.84 -26.32
CA GLY A 240 14.60 8.77 -26.28
C GLY A 240 14.88 9.45 -27.61
N GLY A 241 14.36 8.91 -28.71
CA GLY A 241 14.48 9.51 -30.04
C GLY A 241 14.33 8.48 -31.15
N TYR A 242 15.13 8.58 -32.20
CA TYR A 242 15.03 7.73 -33.40
C TYR A 242 16.37 7.52 -34.10
N SER A 243 16.54 6.40 -34.81
CA SER A 243 17.72 6.11 -35.63
C SER A 243 17.78 6.97 -36.91
N GLU A 244 18.96 6.99 -37.53
CA GLU A 244 19.22 7.65 -38.82
C GLU A 244 18.61 6.95 -40.04
N ASP A 245 18.09 5.73 -39.89
CA ASP A 245 17.53 4.93 -40.99
C ASP A 245 16.28 5.59 -41.60
N ASP A 246 15.96 5.27 -42.85
CA ASP A 246 14.75 5.76 -43.56
C ASP A 246 13.45 5.47 -42.79
N GLY A 247 13.43 4.36 -42.02
CA GLY A 247 12.31 3.98 -41.16
C GLY A 247 12.26 4.68 -39.79
N ARG A 248 13.29 5.45 -39.42
CA ARG A 248 13.46 6.15 -38.13
C ARG A 248 13.07 5.28 -36.93
N GLU A 249 13.80 4.19 -36.72
CA GLU A 249 13.51 3.25 -35.64
C GLU A 249 13.49 3.97 -34.28
N GLN A 250 12.44 3.79 -33.49
CA GLN A 250 12.34 4.38 -32.16
C GLN A 250 13.46 3.86 -31.24
N LEU A 251 14.26 4.79 -30.71
CA LEU A 251 15.28 4.53 -29.71
C LEU A 251 14.71 4.79 -28.32
N TYR A 252 14.97 3.89 -27.38
CA TYR A 252 14.45 3.99 -26.02
C TYR A 252 15.55 4.39 -25.02
N VAL A 253 15.15 5.02 -23.92
CA VAL A 253 16.05 5.35 -22.82
C VAL A 253 16.40 4.08 -22.04
N GLY A 254 17.68 3.73 -22.02
CA GLY A 254 18.20 2.63 -21.22
C GLY A 254 19.36 3.06 -20.32
N ARG A 255 19.77 2.15 -19.44
CA ARG A 255 21.05 2.23 -18.71
C ARG A 255 21.66 0.85 -18.55
N ALA A 256 22.99 0.77 -18.47
CA ALA A 256 23.68 -0.50 -18.29
C ALA A 256 24.88 -0.38 -17.34
N ALA A 257 25.15 -1.47 -16.62
CA ALA A 257 26.29 -1.56 -15.70
C ALA A 257 27.59 -1.85 -16.46
N HIS A 258 28.64 -1.06 -16.24
CA HIS A 258 29.94 -1.22 -16.88
C HIS A 258 31.08 -0.70 -15.97
N GLU A 259 32.07 -1.55 -15.71
CA GLU A 259 33.25 -1.25 -14.87
C GLU A 259 32.92 -0.66 -13.48
N GLY A 260 31.83 -1.12 -12.87
CA GLY A 260 31.34 -0.65 -11.56
C GLY A 260 30.45 0.60 -11.62
N HIS A 261 30.32 1.22 -12.79
CA HIS A 261 29.45 2.36 -13.05
C HIS A 261 28.09 1.91 -13.62
N LEU A 262 27.10 2.80 -13.55
CA LEU A 262 25.78 2.63 -14.15
C LEU A 262 25.54 3.77 -15.11
N ILE A 263 25.48 3.50 -16.42
CA ILE A 263 25.60 4.53 -17.46
C ILE A 263 24.33 4.57 -18.31
N PRO A 264 23.64 5.72 -18.47
CA PRO A 264 22.50 5.86 -19.36
C PRO A 264 22.93 5.94 -20.84
N GLY A 265 22.06 5.49 -21.73
CA GLY A 265 22.32 5.36 -23.16
C GLY A 265 21.09 4.99 -23.98
N LYS A 266 21.30 4.54 -25.23
CA LYS A 266 20.24 4.20 -26.18
C LYS A 266 19.98 2.71 -26.23
N VAL A 267 18.72 2.32 -26.20
CA VAL A 267 18.27 0.96 -26.50
C VAL A 267 17.74 0.94 -27.93
N GLN A 268 18.34 0.10 -28.77
CA GLN A 268 17.95 -0.06 -30.16
C GLN A 268 17.32 -1.44 -30.36
N PRO A 269 15.99 -1.53 -30.59
CA PRO A 269 15.27 -2.81 -30.63
C PRO A 269 15.80 -3.80 -31.68
N SER A 270 16.08 -3.33 -32.90
CA SER A 270 16.59 -4.11 -34.03
C SER A 270 17.95 -4.75 -33.72
N HIS A 271 18.85 -4.00 -33.07
CA HIS A 271 20.19 -4.43 -32.65
C HIS A 271 20.17 -5.23 -31.33
N LYS A 272 19.05 -5.18 -30.58
CA LYS A 272 18.77 -6.01 -29.39
C LYS A 272 19.68 -5.71 -28.20
N VAL A 273 20.29 -4.52 -28.17
CA VAL A 273 21.26 -4.08 -27.16
C VAL A 273 20.97 -2.65 -26.69
N CYS A 274 21.45 -2.35 -25.47
CA CYS A 274 21.67 -0.98 -25.04
C CYS A 274 23.10 -0.59 -25.40
N TYR A 275 23.29 0.54 -26.07
CA TYR A 275 24.59 1.15 -26.27
C TYR A 275 24.81 2.25 -25.22
N ILE A 276 25.98 2.25 -24.59
CA ILE A 276 26.38 3.26 -23.60
C ILE A 276 27.65 4.01 -24.04
N PRO A 277 27.76 5.32 -23.80
CA PRO A 277 28.96 6.10 -24.10
C PRO A 277 29.96 6.03 -22.93
N TYR A 278 31.13 5.43 -23.14
CA TYR A 278 32.17 5.30 -22.11
C TYR A 278 33.58 5.27 -22.71
N ASN A 279 34.53 5.98 -22.09
CA ASN A 279 35.92 6.12 -22.55
C ASN A 279 36.05 6.37 -24.07
N ASN A 280 35.31 7.37 -24.57
CA ASN A 280 35.22 7.80 -25.97
C ASN A 280 34.67 6.74 -26.96
N LYS A 281 34.13 5.61 -26.46
CA LYS A 281 33.59 4.51 -27.29
C LYS A 281 32.10 4.28 -27.04
N GLU A 282 31.43 3.80 -28.07
CA GLU A 282 30.10 3.19 -27.97
C GLU A 282 30.26 1.73 -27.55
N ILE A 283 29.66 1.35 -26.41
CA ILE A 283 29.76 -0.02 -25.87
C ILE A 283 28.39 -0.68 -25.89
N ALA A 284 28.27 -1.79 -26.64
CA ALA A 284 27.05 -2.59 -26.70
C ALA A 284 26.88 -3.48 -25.45
N LYS A 285 25.66 -3.51 -24.91
CA LYS A 285 25.27 -4.28 -23.72
C LYS A 285 23.98 -5.05 -23.96
N SER A 286 24.03 -6.37 -23.78
CA SER A 286 22.88 -7.28 -23.91
C SER A 286 22.02 -7.40 -22.64
N SER A 287 22.54 -6.96 -21.50
CA SER A 287 21.83 -6.86 -20.21
C SER A 287 21.85 -5.40 -19.77
N TYR A 288 20.66 -4.83 -19.55
CA TYR A 288 20.44 -3.42 -19.30
C TYR A 288 19.06 -3.21 -18.63
N GLU A 289 18.81 -2.01 -18.15
CA GLU A 289 17.49 -1.58 -17.69
C GLU A 289 16.89 -0.58 -18.69
N ILE A 290 15.58 -0.64 -18.90
CA ILE A 290 14.81 0.30 -19.71
C ILE A 290 14.04 1.21 -18.75
N LEU A 291 13.98 2.51 -19.05
CA LEU A 291 13.11 3.44 -18.34
C LEU A 291 11.68 3.32 -18.86
N ILE A 292 10.70 3.08 -17.98
CA ILE A 292 9.28 2.98 -18.35
C ILE A 292 8.40 3.93 -17.53
N VAL A 293 7.28 4.33 -18.12
CA VAL A 293 6.15 5.00 -17.47
C VAL A 293 5.01 3.97 -17.32
N PRO A 294 4.72 3.49 -16.09
CA PRO A 294 3.72 2.44 -15.89
C PRO A 294 2.32 2.80 -16.40
N ASN A 295 1.93 4.08 -16.28
CA ASN A 295 0.55 4.55 -16.45
C ASN A 295 0.24 5.12 -17.84
N SER A 296 0.93 4.69 -18.89
CA SER A 296 0.66 5.15 -20.28
C SER A 296 -0.73 4.78 -20.82
N ASN A 297 -1.49 3.95 -20.10
CA ASN A 297 -2.94 3.81 -20.24
C ASN A 297 -3.62 4.05 -18.88
N THR A 298 -4.47 5.08 -18.81
CA THR A 298 -5.27 5.40 -17.62
C THR A 298 -6.45 4.44 -17.43
N CYS A 299 -6.21 3.29 -16.78
CA CYS A 299 -7.27 2.49 -16.16
C CYS A 299 -6.74 1.62 -14.99
N TYR A 300 -6.88 2.14 -13.77
CA TYR A 300 -7.09 1.40 -12.49
C TYR A 300 -6.41 0.03 -12.29
N ALA A 301 -5.11 -0.10 -12.59
CA ALA A 301 -4.32 -1.29 -12.26
C ALA A 301 -3.30 -0.97 -11.16
N ASN A 302 -3.67 -1.14 -9.88
CA ASN A 302 -2.78 -0.94 -8.73
C ASN A 302 -1.63 -1.97 -8.61
N LYS A 303 -1.44 -2.84 -9.61
CA LYS A 303 -0.36 -3.83 -9.69
C LYS A 303 0.11 -4.03 -11.13
N PHE A 304 1.36 -3.67 -11.40
CA PHE A 304 2.05 -4.03 -12.64
C PHE A 304 2.93 -5.25 -12.39
N PHE A 305 2.66 -6.36 -13.08
CA PHE A 305 3.51 -7.54 -13.05
C PHE A 305 4.46 -7.50 -14.25
N VAL A 306 5.73 -7.20 -14.00
CA VAL A 306 6.81 -7.54 -14.93
C VAL A 306 7.38 -8.88 -14.46
N TYR A 307 7.49 -9.85 -15.37
CA TYR A 307 8.15 -11.12 -15.06
C TYR A 307 9.56 -10.85 -14.50
N ASP A 308 9.86 -11.50 -13.36
CA ASP A 308 11.08 -11.40 -12.54
C ASP A 308 11.26 -10.18 -11.60
N ILE A 309 10.25 -9.33 -11.35
CA ILE A 309 10.25 -8.43 -10.17
C ILE A 309 8.87 -8.35 -9.48
N GLU A 310 8.79 -8.82 -8.23
CA GLU A 310 7.72 -8.44 -7.30
C GLU A 310 8.03 -7.07 -6.70
N ILE A 311 7.29 -6.03 -7.12
CA ILE A 311 7.22 -4.76 -6.40
C ILE A 311 5.87 -4.72 -5.67
N GLU A 312 5.90 -4.88 -4.34
CA GLU A 312 4.70 -4.68 -3.52
C GLU A 312 4.31 -3.21 -3.47
N SER A 313 3.40 -2.79 -4.35
CA SER A 313 2.62 -1.57 -4.18
C SER A 313 1.25 -1.91 -3.58
N GLY A 314 1.05 -1.57 -2.30
CA GLY A 314 -0.20 -1.81 -1.59
C GLY A 314 -1.25 -0.75 -1.87
N SER A 315 -2.43 -1.16 -2.34
CA SER A 315 -3.71 -0.51 -2.04
C SER A 315 -4.86 -1.43 -2.44
N GLU A 316 -5.51 -2.00 -1.44
CA GLU A 316 -6.88 -2.52 -1.57
C GLU A 316 -7.80 -1.31 -1.75
N SER A 317 -8.60 -1.32 -2.81
CA SER A 317 -9.59 -0.30 -3.10
C SER A 317 -10.96 -0.78 -2.62
N GLU A 318 -11.46 -0.22 -1.53
CA GLU A 318 -12.89 -0.22 -1.25
C GLU A 318 -13.53 0.94 -2.03
N SER A 319 -14.62 0.66 -2.71
CA SER A 319 -15.34 1.61 -3.55
C SER A 319 -16.47 2.28 -2.77
N ASP A 320 -16.31 3.56 -2.45
CA ASP A 320 -17.41 4.41 -1.97
C ASP A 320 -18.29 4.81 -3.16
N GLU A 321 -19.53 4.31 -3.21
CA GLU A 321 -20.63 4.97 -3.90
C GLU A 321 -21.59 5.54 -2.85
N SER A 322 -21.75 6.87 -2.85
CA SER A 322 -22.84 7.54 -2.14
C SER A 322 -23.43 8.64 -3.02
N ASP A 323 -24.74 8.54 -3.18
CA ASP A 323 -25.73 9.61 -3.37
C ASP A 323 -25.64 10.54 -4.58
N ASN A 324 -26.73 10.54 -5.35
CA ASN A 324 -27.37 11.81 -5.69
C ASN A 324 -28.90 11.67 -5.68
N ASP A 325 -29.60 12.72 -5.26
CA ASP A 325 -30.98 12.65 -4.78
C ASP A 325 -31.94 13.59 -5.57
N THR A 326 -33.22 13.19 -5.61
CA THR A 326 -34.45 14.01 -5.72
C THR A 326 -34.96 14.56 -7.08
N SER A 327 -36.30 14.40 -7.27
CA SER A 327 -37.25 15.04 -8.23
C SER A 327 -37.15 14.62 -9.72
N GLY A 328 -38.22 14.34 -10.50
CA GLY A 328 -39.70 14.26 -10.37
C GLY A 328 -40.29 13.76 -11.72
N GLU A 329 -41.59 13.51 -11.97
CA GLU A 329 -42.86 13.56 -11.22
C GLU A 329 -43.95 12.62 -11.87
N PHE A 330 -45.21 12.68 -11.40
CA PHE A 330 -46.47 12.05 -11.85
C PHE A 330 -46.65 11.51 -13.30
N TYR A 331 -47.31 10.34 -13.46
CA TYR A 331 -48.77 10.21 -13.74
C TYR A 331 -49.28 8.74 -13.73
N ASN A 332 -50.61 8.58 -13.74
CA ASN A 332 -51.42 7.33 -13.73
C ASN A 332 -51.13 6.41 -14.96
N ASP A 333 -51.60 5.15 -15.09
CA ASP A 333 -52.97 4.68 -14.81
C ASP A 333 -53.17 3.14 -14.82
N SER A 334 -54.28 2.73 -14.20
CA SER A 334 -55.20 1.60 -14.47
C SER A 334 -54.76 0.16 -14.89
N ASP A 335 -55.46 -0.78 -14.25
CA ASP A 335 -56.07 -2.03 -14.77
C ASP A 335 -55.34 -3.39 -14.81
N ASN A 336 -56.04 -4.38 -14.20
CA ASN A 336 -56.19 -5.81 -14.51
C ASN A 336 -54.95 -6.72 -14.73
N ASP A 337 -54.93 -7.98 -14.27
CA ASP A 337 -56.05 -8.89 -14.03
C ASP A 337 -55.86 -9.84 -12.84
N ARG A 338 -56.98 -10.39 -12.33
CA ARG A 338 -57.00 -11.56 -11.44
C ARG A 338 -57.24 -12.83 -12.24
N VAL A 339 -56.48 -13.90 -12.00
CA VAL A 339 -57.01 -15.29 -12.07
C VAL A 339 -56.40 -16.13 -10.93
N TYR A 340 -57.19 -17.07 -10.41
CA TYR A 340 -56.92 -17.94 -9.26
C TYR A 340 -56.58 -19.39 -9.69
N TYR A 341 -56.27 -20.23 -8.69
CA TYR A 341 -56.43 -21.70 -8.66
C TYR A 341 -55.36 -22.55 -9.40
N GLU A 342 -55.02 -23.76 -8.95
CA GLU A 342 -55.03 -24.39 -7.59
C GLU A 342 -54.04 -25.58 -7.64
N ASP A 343 -54.05 -26.45 -6.61
CA ASP A 343 -53.16 -27.60 -6.45
C ASP A 343 -53.11 -28.61 -7.62
N ASP A 344 -51.99 -29.32 -7.76
CA ASP A 344 -51.99 -30.80 -7.72
C ASP A 344 -50.56 -31.39 -7.57
N ILE A 345 -50.42 -32.30 -6.59
CA ILE A 345 -49.80 -33.65 -6.63
C ILE A 345 -48.50 -33.80 -7.47
N GLU A 346 -47.35 -34.23 -6.94
CA GLU A 346 -47.09 -35.44 -6.12
C GLU A 346 -45.84 -35.31 -5.21
#